data_AF-A0A960SDS9-F1
#
_entry.id   AF-A0A960SDS9-F1
#
_cell.length_a   1.000
_cell.length_b   1.000
_cell.length_c   1.000
_cell.angle_alpha   90.00
_cell.angle_beta   90.00
_cell.angle_gamma   90.00
#
_symmetry.space_group_name_H-M   'P 1'
#
loop_
_entity.id
_entity.type
_entity.pdbx_description
1 polymer ?
#
loop_
_entity_poly.entity_id
_entity_poly.type
_entity_poly.pdbx_seq_one_letter_code
_entity_poly.pdbx_strand_id
1 'polypeptide(L)'
;MADPAFSFICGTDDFWVNREAKALFDEASKDVADPEFGLEIVNGAAGNVAEVEDSVNRFASAVQTLSLFGDSKVVWFKDITFLADSVTGRAEGTLTQVDRLKELLQGIDPASVTVILSASPIDRRRSFQKWCEKHSKYTLADSGKPAE
;
A
#
# COMPACT_ATOMS: atom_id res chain seq x y z
N MET A 1 -9.67 0.24 -20.47
CA MET A 1 -9.20 1.05 -19.32
C MET A 1 -7.92 0.39 -18.85
N ALA A 2 -6.84 1.14 -18.67
CA ALA A 2 -5.65 0.58 -18.05
C ALA A 2 -5.99 0.16 -16.61
N ASP A 3 -5.52 -1.00 -16.18
CA ASP A 3 -5.67 -1.40 -14.78
C ASP A 3 -4.97 -0.38 -13.87
N PRO A 4 -5.56 -0.06 -12.71
CA PRO A 4 -4.96 0.90 -11.79
C PRO A 4 -3.59 0.43 -11.32
N ALA A 5 -2.64 1.36 -11.19
CA ALA A 5 -1.24 1.07 -10.88
C ALA A 5 -1.00 0.46 -9.49
N PHE A 6 -2.00 0.50 -8.62
CA PHE A 6 -1.92 -0.08 -7.29
C PHE A 6 -3.29 -0.51 -6.78
N SER A 7 -3.27 -1.42 -5.79
CA SER A 7 -4.43 -1.84 -5.03
C SER A 7 -4.37 -1.26 -3.62
N PHE A 8 -5.51 -0.80 -3.10
CA PHE A 8 -5.61 -0.27 -1.74
C PHE A 8 -6.67 -1.05 -0.96
N ILE A 9 -6.21 -1.86 -0.01
CA ILE A 9 -7.03 -2.65 0.89
C ILE A 9 -7.05 -1.94 2.23
N CYS A 10 -8.24 -1.62 2.74
CA CYS A 10 -8.35 -0.93 4.03
C CYS A 10 -9.59 -1.37 4.81
N GLY A 11 -9.59 -1.11 6.11
CA GLY A 11 -10.66 -1.55 6.98
C GLY A 11 -10.46 -1.06 8.40
N THR A 12 -11.39 -1.44 9.29
CA THR A 12 -11.23 -1.20 10.73
C THR A 12 -10.55 -2.35 11.46
N ASP A 13 -10.45 -3.52 10.82
CA ASP A 13 -9.94 -4.76 11.40
C ASP A 13 -8.71 -5.23 10.59
N ASP A 14 -7.56 -5.32 11.25
CA ASP A 14 -6.30 -5.69 10.60
C ASP A 14 -6.30 -7.12 10.08
N PHE A 15 -7.01 -8.06 10.71
CA PHE A 15 -7.04 -9.45 10.27
C PHE A 15 -7.65 -9.58 8.87
N TRP A 16 -8.80 -8.94 8.64
CA TRP A 16 -9.48 -8.96 7.34
C TRP A 16 -8.67 -8.23 6.28
N VAL A 17 -8.16 -7.04 6.60
CA VAL A 17 -7.29 -6.28 5.70
C VAL A 17 -6.05 -7.08 5.30
N ASN A 18 -5.40 -7.73 6.27
CA ASN A 18 -4.21 -8.53 6.03
C ASN A 18 -4.50 -9.75 5.17
N ARG A 19 -5.60 -10.47 5.46
CA ARG A 19 -6.02 -11.64 4.71
C ARG A 19 -6.27 -11.32 3.24
N GLU A 20 -7.03 -10.27 2.95
CA GLU A 20 -7.35 -9.85 1.58
C GLU A 20 -6.10 -9.37 0.83
N ALA A 21 -5.26 -8.56 1.48
CA ALA A 21 -4.01 -8.09 0.89
C ALA A 21 -3.03 -9.25 0.62
N LYS A 22 -2.96 -10.23 1.54
CA LYS A 22 -2.15 -11.43 1.36
C LYS A 22 -2.63 -12.26 0.17
N ALA A 23 -3.94 -12.49 0.05
CA ALA A 23 -4.50 -13.24 -1.07
C ALA A 23 -4.15 -12.59 -2.41
N LEU A 24 -4.23 -11.26 -2.48
CA LEU A 24 -3.85 -10.50 -3.67
C LEU A 24 -2.34 -10.57 -3.95
N PHE A 25 -1.51 -10.48 -2.92
CA PHE A 25 -0.05 -10.60 -3.04
C PHE A 25 0.35 -11.98 -3.54
N ASP A 26 -0.23 -13.04 -2.95
CA ASP A 26 0.03 -14.43 -3.35
C ASP A 26 -0.42 -14.69 -4.79
N GLU A 27 -1.51 -14.07 -5.25
CA GLU A 27 -1.94 -14.13 -6.65
C GLU A 27 -0.96 -13.41 -7.58
N ALA A 28 -0.64 -12.14 -7.30
CA ALA A 28 0.28 -11.35 -8.11
C ALA A 28 1.69 -11.96 -8.17
N SER A 29 2.09 -12.69 -7.13
CA SER A 29 3.38 -13.37 -7.06
C SER A 29 3.55 -14.49 -8.09
N LYS A 30 2.44 -15.04 -8.63
CA LYS A 30 2.49 -16.14 -9.60
C LYS A 30 3.07 -15.71 -10.95
N ASP A 31 2.92 -14.43 -11.30
CA ASP A 31 3.38 -13.87 -12.57
C ASP A 31 4.83 -13.38 -12.51
N VAL A 32 5.47 -13.45 -11.33
CA VAL A 32 6.86 -13.02 -11.13
C VAL A 32 7.81 -14.16 -11.51
N ALA A 33 8.64 -13.91 -12.52
CA ALA A 33 9.59 -14.89 -13.04
C ALA A 33 10.65 -15.33 -12.03
N ASP A 34 11.13 -14.40 -11.19
CA ASP A 34 12.07 -14.67 -10.11
C ASP A 34 11.53 -14.13 -8.78
N PRO A 35 10.85 -14.97 -7.98
CA PRO A 35 10.26 -14.56 -6.72
C PRO A 35 11.26 -14.04 -5.68
N GLU A 36 12.54 -14.43 -5.75
CA GLU A 36 13.57 -13.99 -4.79
C GLU A 36 13.90 -12.50 -4.96
N PHE A 37 13.82 -11.98 -6.19
CA PHE A 37 14.16 -10.59 -6.53
C PHE A 37 12.96 -9.74 -6.97
N GLY A 38 11.81 -10.37 -7.23
CA GLY A 38 10.61 -9.69 -7.70
C GLY A 38 9.53 -9.50 -6.64
N LEU A 39 9.68 -10.01 -5.43
CA LEU A 39 8.70 -9.89 -4.34
C LEU A 39 9.28 -9.12 -3.16
N GLU A 40 8.64 -8.00 -2.79
CA GLU A 40 9.05 -7.20 -1.65
C GLU A 40 7.87 -6.89 -0.72
N ILE A 41 8.09 -7.04 0.59
CA ILE A 41 7.12 -6.67 1.62
C ILE A 41 7.76 -5.60 2.52
N VAL A 42 7.13 -4.43 2.60
CA VAL A 42 7.56 -3.30 3.42
C VAL A 42 6.56 -3.11 4.56
N ASN A 43 7.02 -3.03 5.80
CA ASN A 43 6.15 -2.77 6.95
C ASN A 43 5.93 -1.25 7.14
N GLY A 44 4.66 -0.84 7.24
CA GLY A 44 4.18 0.53 7.40
C GLY A 44 3.59 0.83 8.78
N ALA A 45 3.75 -0.07 9.75
CA ALA A 45 3.35 0.18 11.12
C ALA A 45 4.28 1.25 11.72
N ALA A 46 3.69 2.35 12.17
CA ALA A 46 4.41 3.47 12.75
C ALA A 46 3.66 4.02 13.97
N GLY A 47 4.40 4.21 15.06
CA GLY A 47 3.94 4.82 16.30
C GLY A 47 4.23 6.32 16.39
N ASN A 48 5.16 6.84 15.59
CA ASN A 48 5.55 8.26 15.58
C ASN A 48 5.90 8.75 14.16
N VAL A 49 6.11 10.07 14.00
CA VAL A 49 6.37 10.71 12.70
C VAL A 49 7.66 10.22 12.03
N ALA A 50 8.72 9.97 12.79
CA ALA A 50 9.99 9.48 12.25
C ALA A 50 9.83 8.07 11.66
N GLU A 51 9.09 7.20 12.34
CA GLU A 51 8.78 5.85 11.83
C GLU A 51 7.89 5.91 10.58
N VAL A 52 6.98 6.88 10.47
CA VAL A 52 6.21 7.10 9.24
C VAL A 52 7.14 7.44 8.09
N GLU A 53 8.02 8.43 8.28
CA GLU A 53 9.00 8.83 7.27
C GLU A 53 9.91 7.67 6.84
N ASP A 54 10.45 6.92 7.80
CA ASP A 54 11.26 5.74 7.54
C ASP A 54 10.50 4.69 6.73
N SER A 55 9.24 4.41 7.07
CA SER A 55 8.42 3.44 6.35
C SER A 55 8.14 3.87 4.91
N VAL A 56 7.82 5.15 4.68
CA VAL A 56 7.58 5.71 3.34
C VAL A 56 8.89 5.75 2.53
N ASN A 57 10.02 6.03 3.16
CA ASN A 57 11.34 5.96 2.51
C ASN A 57 11.67 4.54 2.04
N ARG A 58 11.45 3.53 2.88
CA ARG A 58 11.65 2.11 2.49
C ARG A 58 10.72 1.70 1.36
N PHE A 59 9.46 2.13 1.41
CA PHE A 59 8.52 1.90 0.32
C PHE A 59 8.97 2.57 -0.98
N ALA A 60 9.42 3.83 -0.92
CA ALA A 60 9.96 4.55 -2.08
C ALA A 60 11.15 3.81 -2.69
N SER A 61 12.11 3.40 -1.86
CA SER A 61 13.26 2.60 -2.30
C SER A 61 12.83 1.28 -2.94
N ALA A 62 11.85 0.59 -2.36
CA ALA A 62 11.28 -0.61 -2.96
C ALA A 62 10.73 -0.26 -4.35
N VAL A 63 9.71 0.58 -4.50
CA VAL A 63 9.08 0.79 -5.81
C VAL A 63 9.99 1.40 -6.90
N GLN A 64 11.04 2.13 -6.53
CA GLN A 64 11.98 2.74 -7.48
C GLN A 64 13.14 1.83 -7.88
N THR A 65 13.45 0.78 -7.11
CA THR A 65 14.52 -0.16 -7.43
C THR A 65 13.94 -1.27 -8.31
N LEU A 66 14.10 -1.16 -9.63
CA LEU A 66 13.73 -2.24 -10.55
C LEU A 66 14.64 -3.45 -10.33
N SER A 67 14.08 -4.66 -10.49
CA SER A 67 14.87 -5.88 -10.43
C SER A 67 15.93 -5.88 -11.52
N LEU A 68 17.15 -6.30 -11.19
CA LEU A 68 18.24 -6.44 -12.16
C LEU A 68 17.99 -7.55 -13.19
N PHE A 69 17.01 -8.43 -12.92
CA PHE A 69 16.79 -9.68 -13.65
C PHE A 69 15.34 -9.91 -14.10
N GLY A 70 14.44 -8.94 -13.91
CA GLY A 70 13.01 -9.15 -14.19
C GLY A 70 12.31 -7.93 -14.78
N ASP A 71 11.42 -8.19 -15.74
CA ASP A 71 10.57 -7.19 -16.39
C ASP A 71 9.47 -6.63 -15.46
N SER A 72 9.16 -7.33 -14.36
CA SER A 72 8.11 -6.93 -13.41
C SER A 72 8.41 -7.34 -11.97
N LYS A 73 7.81 -6.62 -11.02
CA LYS A 73 7.90 -6.93 -9.58
C LYS A 73 6.62 -6.57 -8.81
N VAL A 74 6.46 -7.14 -7.62
CA VAL A 74 5.33 -6.92 -6.72
C VAL A 74 5.83 -6.37 -5.39
N VAL A 75 5.32 -5.21 -4.99
CA VAL A 75 5.64 -4.56 -3.70
C VAL A 75 4.39 -4.45 -2.84
N TRP A 76 4.43 -5.03 -1.64
CA TRP A 76 3.36 -4.89 -0.66
C TRP A 76 3.78 -3.96 0.48
N PHE A 77 3.19 -2.77 0.53
CA PHE A 77 3.27 -1.88 1.69
C PHE A 77 2.22 -2.28 2.73
N LYS A 78 2.69 -3.04 3.70
CA LYS A 78 1.91 -3.83 4.64
C LYS A 78 1.69 -3.10 5.97
N ASP A 79 0.55 -3.34 6.61
CA ASP A 79 0.22 -2.87 7.98
C ASP A 79 0.36 -1.35 8.19
N ILE A 80 -0.14 -0.53 7.26
CA ILE A 80 -0.10 0.93 7.40
C ILE A 80 -1.05 1.39 8.53
N THR A 81 -0.50 1.89 9.63
CA THR A 81 -1.27 2.33 10.82
C THR A 81 -1.44 3.85 10.93
N PHE A 82 -0.67 4.63 10.16
CA PHE A 82 -0.63 6.09 10.27
C PHE A 82 -1.76 6.83 9.52
N LEU A 83 -2.70 6.08 8.93
CA LEU A 83 -3.88 6.64 8.24
C LEU A 83 -5.12 6.78 9.16
N ALA A 84 -4.99 6.37 10.42
CA ALA A 84 -6.02 6.48 11.44
C ALA A 84 -6.22 7.92 11.95
N ASP A 85 -7.33 8.17 12.65
CA ASP A 85 -7.53 9.40 13.43
C ASP A 85 -6.79 9.33 14.79
N SER A 86 -5.45 9.30 14.73
CA SER A 86 -4.57 9.21 15.91
C SER A 86 -3.69 10.46 16.05
N VAL A 87 -2.95 10.57 17.16
CA VAL A 87 -1.97 11.66 17.34
C VAL A 87 -0.94 11.65 16.20
N THR A 88 -0.38 10.48 15.89
CA THR A 88 0.57 10.30 14.79
C THR A 88 -0.10 10.57 13.44
N GLY A 89 -1.29 10.01 13.19
CA GLY A 89 -2.00 10.22 11.93
C GLY A 89 -2.37 11.68 11.66
N ARG A 90 -2.61 12.50 12.70
CA ARG A 90 -2.91 13.93 12.56
C ARG A 90 -1.68 14.83 12.50
N ALA A 91 -0.49 14.31 12.79
CA ALA A 91 0.72 15.12 12.82
C ALA A 91 1.05 15.67 11.43
N GLU A 92 1.49 16.93 11.36
CA GLU A 92 1.81 17.61 10.10
C GLU A 92 2.85 16.83 9.27
N GLY A 93 3.92 16.35 9.91
CA GLY A 93 4.93 15.54 9.22
C GLY A 93 4.37 14.24 8.64
N THR A 94 3.41 13.61 9.30
CA THR A 94 2.71 12.44 8.74
C THR A 94 1.86 12.81 7.54
N LEU A 95 1.17 13.95 7.55
CA LEU A 95 0.40 14.43 6.39
C LEU A 95 1.33 14.70 5.20
N THR A 96 2.50 15.30 5.42
CA THR A 96 3.53 15.48 4.38
C THR A 96 3.97 14.14 3.78
N GLN A 97 4.20 13.12 4.62
CA GLN A 97 4.56 11.78 4.12
C GLN A 97 3.41 11.09 3.38
N VAL A 98 2.16 11.34 3.76
CA VAL A 98 0.97 10.84 3.03
C VAL A 98 0.85 11.49 1.65
N ASP A 99 1.12 12.79 1.54
CA ASP A 99 1.15 13.48 0.25
C ASP A 99 2.30 12.96 -0.63
N ARG A 100 3.49 12.75 -0.05
CA ARG A 100 4.60 12.11 -0.76
C ARG A 100 4.28 10.68 -1.19
N LEU A 101 3.63 9.88 -0.34
CA LEU A 101 3.17 8.53 -0.71
C LEU A 101 2.23 8.58 -1.91
N LYS A 102 1.30 9.54 -1.94
CA LYS A 102 0.42 9.76 -3.08
C LYS A 102 1.20 10.08 -4.36
N GLU A 103 2.20 10.97 -4.31
CA GLU A 103 3.05 11.29 -5.45
C GLU A 103 3.81 10.07 -5.98
N LEU A 104 4.37 9.26 -5.07
CA LEU A 104 5.03 8.00 -5.42
C LEU A 104 4.07 7.06 -6.15
N LEU A 105 2.85 6.90 -5.63
CA LEU A 105 1.83 6.03 -6.24
C LEU A 105 1.40 6.50 -7.63
N GLN A 106 1.36 7.81 -7.86
CA GLN A 106 1.04 8.39 -9.18
C GLN A 106 2.16 8.19 -10.20
N GLY A 107 3.40 8.02 -9.75
CA GLY A 107 4.57 7.80 -10.60
C GLY A 107 4.83 6.33 -10.96
N ILE A 108 4.02 5.38 -10.48
CA ILE A 108 4.20 3.95 -10.75
C ILE A 108 3.84 3.64 -12.20
N ASP A 109 4.74 2.91 -12.87
CA ASP A 109 4.42 2.23 -14.12
C ASP A 109 3.80 0.85 -13.82
N PRO A 110 2.48 0.66 -14.08
CA PRO A 110 1.80 -0.61 -13.81
C PRO A 110 2.36 -1.79 -14.59
N ALA A 111 3.07 -1.56 -15.70
CA ALA A 111 3.69 -2.63 -16.47
C ALA A 111 4.92 -3.22 -15.77
N SER A 112 5.62 -2.38 -14.98
CA SER A 112 6.88 -2.72 -14.33
C SER A 112 6.71 -3.08 -12.85
N VAL A 113 5.77 -2.44 -12.14
CA VAL A 113 5.60 -2.62 -10.69
C VAL A 113 4.13 -2.74 -10.33
N THR A 114 3.75 -3.88 -9.78
CA THR A 114 2.46 -4.07 -9.11
C THR A 114 2.59 -3.68 -7.65
N VAL A 115 1.73 -2.76 -7.19
CA VAL A 115 1.77 -2.28 -5.80
C VAL A 115 0.49 -2.63 -5.05
N ILE A 116 0.66 -3.11 -3.82
CA ILE A 116 -0.42 -3.44 -2.89
C ILE A 116 -0.21 -2.65 -1.61
N LEU A 117 -1.24 -1.92 -1.16
CA LEU A 117 -1.26 -1.21 0.11
C LEU A 117 -2.32 -1.84 1.00
N SER A 118 -1.95 -2.11 2.26
CA SER A 118 -2.90 -2.60 3.26
C SER A 118 -2.86 -1.72 4.51
N ALA A 119 -3.99 -1.12 4.88
CA ALA A 119 -4.07 -0.14 5.96
C ALA A 119 -5.20 -0.43 6.97
N SER A 120 -4.86 -0.43 8.26
CA SER A 120 -5.80 -0.55 9.36
C SER A 120 -5.22 0.03 10.66
N PRO A 121 -6.00 0.74 11.49
CA PRO A 121 -7.29 1.32 11.15
C PRO A 121 -7.12 2.56 10.25
N ILE A 122 -8.17 2.94 9.53
CA ILE A 122 -8.18 4.14 8.66
C ILE A 122 -9.27 5.15 9.04
N ASP A 123 -9.00 6.45 8.91
CA ASP A 123 -10.04 7.49 8.95
C ASP A 123 -10.59 7.76 7.55
N ARG A 124 -11.79 7.24 7.26
CA ARG A 124 -12.49 7.34 5.96
C ARG A 124 -12.87 8.77 5.56
N ARG A 125 -12.79 9.74 6.48
CA ARG A 125 -13.09 11.14 6.16
C ARG A 125 -11.94 11.82 5.42
N ARG A 126 -10.73 11.24 5.48
CA ARG A 126 -9.50 11.82 4.95
C ARG A 126 -9.45 11.81 3.42
N SER A 127 -8.80 12.84 2.87
CA SER A 127 -8.63 13.03 1.43
C SER A 127 -7.89 11.89 0.75
N PHE A 128 -6.88 11.30 1.41
CA PHE A 128 -6.10 10.19 0.86
C PHE A 128 -6.96 8.97 0.56
N GLN A 129 -7.86 8.59 1.47
CA GLN A 129 -8.75 7.44 1.26
C GLN A 129 -9.69 7.68 0.05
N LYS A 130 -10.33 8.85 -0.03
CA LYS A 130 -11.18 9.24 -1.18
C LYS A 130 -10.40 9.31 -2.49
N TRP A 131 -9.11 9.61 -2.42
CA TRP A 131 -8.23 9.59 -3.57
C TRP A 131 -7.93 8.16 -4.01
N CYS A 132 -7.62 7.24 -3.08
CA CYS A 132 -7.44 5.81 -3.37
C CYS A 132 -8.69 5.18 -3.99
N GLU A 133 -9.89 5.50 -3.51
CA GLU A 133 -11.16 5.02 -4.11
C GLU A 133 -11.27 5.29 -5.62
N LYS A 134 -10.64 6.36 -6.10
CA LYS A 134 -10.73 6.82 -7.50
C LYS A 134 -9.56 6.35 -8.38
N HIS A 135 -8.40 6.06 -7.79
CA HIS A 135 -7.14 5.85 -8.53
C HIS A 135 -6.53 4.46 -8.30
N SER A 136 -7.17 3.62 -7.50
CA SER A 136 -6.69 2.28 -7.14
C SER A 136 -7.75 1.23 -7.39
N LYS A 137 -7.32 -0.04 -7.41
CA LYS A 137 -8.23 -1.15 -7.14
C LYS A 137 -8.56 -1.14 -5.64
N TYR A 138 -9.64 -0.45 -5.29
CA TYR A 138 -10.04 -0.21 -3.92
C TYR A 138 -10.78 -1.42 -3.34
N THR A 139 -10.42 -1.84 -2.12
CA THR A 139 -11.12 -2.90 -1.38
C THR A 139 -11.32 -2.44 0.07
N LEU A 140 -12.57 -2.53 0.53
CA LEU A 140 -12.91 -2.28 1.94
C LEU A 140 -13.15 -3.62 2.65
N ALA A 141 -12.22 -4.02 3.49
CA ALA A 141 -12.24 -5.28 4.23
C ALA A 141 -12.80 -5.08 5.64
N ASP A 142 -14.11 -4.83 5.75
CA ASP A 142 -14.82 -4.77 7.04
C ASP A 142 -15.59 -6.07 7.28
N SER A 143 -15.29 -6.74 8.39
CA SER A 143 -16.14 -7.78 9.02
C SER A 143 -16.81 -8.76 8.04
N GLY A 144 -16.03 -9.64 7.41
CA GLY A 144 -16.47 -10.95 6.93
C GLY A 144 -17.46 -11.01 5.77
N LYS A 145 -17.81 -9.90 5.11
CA LYS A 145 -18.47 -9.98 3.80
C LYS A 145 -17.40 -9.85 2.70
N PRO A 146 -17.24 -10.85 1.82
CA PRO A 146 -16.42 -10.66 0.63
C PRO A 146 -17.01 -9.47 -0.15
N ALA A 147 -16.13 -8.63 -0.70
CA ALA A 147 -16.55 -7.65 -1.70
C ALA A 147 -17.21 -8.43 -2.85
N GLU A 148 -18.51 -8.23 -3.03
CA GLU A 148 -19.27 -8.75 -4.19
C GLU A 148 -18.75 -8.16 -5.50
#